data_AF-A0A8S3E125-F1
#
_entry.id   AF-A0A8S3E125-F1
#
_cell.length_a   1.000
_cell.length_b   1.000
_cell.length_c   1.000
_cell.angle_alpha   90.00
_cell.angle_beta   90.00
_cell.angle_gamma   90.00
#
_symmetry.space_group_name_H-M   'P 1'
#
loop_
_entity.id
_entity.type
_entity.pdbx_description
1 polymer ?
#
loop_
_entity_poly.entity_id
_entity_poly.type
_entity_poly.pdbx_seq_one_letter_code
_entity_poly.pdbx_strand_id
1 'polypeptide(L)'
;MSNNEYYLVWEDTFSHGGPVDRYKWDFDTGTGGNGWGNQEAQYYTDRIENARYQGQRLIIEARREDYGGQRFTSARLKSKHAWTYGRLQVCCEHFRSCFNDIF
;
A
#
# COMPACT_ATOMS: atom_id res chain seq x y z
N MET A 1 10.24 -26.76 -28.28
CA MET A 1 10.04 -25.41 -27.72
C MET A 1 9.53 -25.61 -26.31
N SER A 2 10.29 -25.25 -25.27
CA SER A 2 9.80 -25.38 -23.89
C SER A 2 8.75 -24.29 -23.66
N ASN A 3 7.52 -24.69 -23.36
CA ASN A 3 6.49 -23.74 -22.95
C ASN A 3 6.93 -23.16 -21.60
N ASN A 4 7.39 -21.91 -21.61
CA ASN A 4 7.76 -21.19 -20.40
C ASN A 4 6.47 -20.69 -19.73
N GLU A 5 5.64 -21.64 -19.27
CA GLU A 5 4.36 -21.37 -18.64
C GLU A 5 4.61 -20.88 -17.21
N TYR A 6 4.22 -19.63 -16.95
CA TYR A 6 4.09 -19.12 -15.59
C TYR A 6 2.76 -19.59 -15.03
N TYR A 7 2.79 -20.20 -13.85
CA TYR A 7 1.59 -20.56 -13.10
C TYR A 7 1.24 -19.44 -12.11
N LEU A 8 -0.03 -19.08 -12.04
CA LEU A 8 -0.52 -18.12 -11.07
C LEU A 8 -0.49 -18.75 -9.67
N VAL A 9 0.35 -18.21 -8.78
CA VAL A 9 0.50 -18.68 -7.41
C VAL A 9 -0.20 -17.80 -6.39
N TRP A 10 -0.43 -16.53 -6.73
CA TRP A 10 -1.07 -15.56 -5.85
C TRP A 10 -1.58 -14.36 -6.64
N GLU A 11 -2.75 -13.86 -6.28
CA GLU A 11 -3.29 -12.61 -6.79
C GLU A 11 -4.15 -11.87 -5.76
N ASP A 12 -4.23 -10.55 -5.96
CA ASP A 12 -5.25 -9.71 -5.34
C ASP A 12 -5.85 -8.78 -6.39
N THR A 13 -7.14 -8.94 -6.64
CA THR A 13 -7.91 -8.18 -7.63
C THR A 13 -8.60 -6.96 -7.03
N PHE A 14 -8.51 -6.76 -5.71
CA PHE A 14 -9.05 -5.60 -4.99
C PHE A 14 -10.56 -5.38 -5.22
N SER A 15 -11.30 -6.46 -5.47
CA SER A 15 -12.66 -6.45 -6.04
C SER A 15 -13.77 -6.09 -5.06
N HIS A 16 -13.51 -6.09 -3.76
CA HIS A 16 -14.48 -5.74 -2.73
C HIS A 16 -14.16 -4.35 -2.15
N GLY A 17 -15.19 -3.59 -1.76
CA GLY A 17 -14.98 -2.31 -1.08
C GLY A 17 -14.69 -2.49 0.40
N GLY A 18 -13.86 -1.62 0.98
CA GLY A 18 -13.63 -1.57 2.42
C GLY A 18 -12.16 -1.71 2.84
N PRO A 19 -11.88 -2.22 4.06
CA PRO A 19 -10.52 -2.34 4.55
C PRO A 19 -9.72 -3.36 3.75
N VAL A 20 -8.40 -3.21 3.74
CA VAL A 20 -7.48 -4.15 3.09
C VAL A 20 -7.57 -5.53 3.75
N ASP A 21 -7.51 -6.58 2.93
CA ASP A 21 -7.56 -7.96 3.39
C ASP A 21 -6.32 -8.32 4.23
N ARG A 22 -6.53 -8.43 5.55
CA ARG A 22 -5.48 -8.78 6.53
C ARG A 22 -5.01 -10.23 6.44
N TYR A 23 -5.65 -11.10 5.65
CA TYR A 23 -5.10 -12.44 5.36
C TYR A 23 -4.04 -12.40 4.26
N LYS A 24 -4.08 -11.38 3.40
CA LYS A 24 -3.12 -11.20 2.31
C LYS A 24 -2.02 -10.19 2.65
N TRP A 25 -2.37 -9.15 3.40
CA TRP A 25 -1.49 -8.02 3.68
C TRP A 25 -1.30 -7.78 5.18
N ASP A 26 -0.07 -7.42 5.55
CA ASP A 26 0.29 -6.83 6.84
C ASP A 26 0.56 -5.34 6.69
N PHE A 27 0.31 -4.61 7.78
CA PHE A 27 0.58 -3.18 7.89
C PHE A 27 1.82 -2.94 8.74
N ASP A 28 2.76 -2.18 8.18
CA ASP A 28 3.87 -1.63 8.94
C ASP A 28 3.40 -0.28 9.53
N THR A 29 3.11 -0.23 10.83
CA THR A 29 2.59 0.99 11.50
C THR A 29 3.67 1.76 12.26
N GLY A 30 3.54 3.08 12.34
CA GLY A 30 4.44 3.98 13.06
C GLY A 30 5.48 4.66 12.18
N THR A 31 6.54 5.15 12.80
CA THR A 31 7.66 5.87 12.15
C THR A 31 8.89 4.98 11.91
N GLY A 32 8.80 3.70 12.27
CA GLY A 32 9.91 2.74 12.21
C GLY A 32 11.11 3.18 13.06
N GLY A 33 12.24 2.50 12.89
CA GLY A 33 13.54 3.00 13.35
C GLY A 33 14.10 4.01 12.34
N ASN A 34 14.51 5.20 12.78
CA ASN A 34 15.09 6.26 11.95
C ASN A 34 14.23 6.73 10.75
N GLY A 35 12.90 6.84 10.92
CA GLY A 35 12.02 7.31 9.83
C GLY A 35 12.00 6.33 8.65
N TRP A 36 11.86 5.03 8.96
CA TRP A 36 11.91 3.91 8.01
C TRP A 36 13.18 3.83 7.14
N GLY A 37 14.29 4.36 7.66
CA GLY A 37 15.61 4.34 7.00
C GLY A 37 15.86 5.49 6.03
N ASN A 38 14.86 6.33 5.76
CA ASN A 38 14.95 7.43 4.77
C ASN A 38 14.51 8.79 5.33
N GLN A 39 14.43 8.96 6.65
CA GLN A 39 13.94 10.20 7.29
C GLN A 39 12.50 10.58 6.86
N GLU A 40 11.64 9.59 6.61
CA GLU A 40 10.28 9.84 6.17
C GLU A 40 9.46 10.56 7.26
N ALA A 41 8.82 11.68 6.88
CA ALA A 41 7.99 12.50 7.78
C ALA A 41 6.57 11.97 7.96
N GLN A 42 6.28 10.78 7.44
CA GLN A 42 4.94 10.18 7.46
C GLN A 42 4.84 9.16 8.59
N TYR A 43 3.71 9.16 9.29
CA TYR A 43 3.33 8.11 10.21
C TYR A 43 2.49 7.07 9.46
N TYR A 44 3.00 5.85 9.30
CA TYR A 44 2.22 4.80 8.65
C TYR A 44 1.13 4.27 9.58
N THR A 45 -0.08 4.10 9.06
CA THR A 45 -1.23 3.58 9.80
C THR A 45 -1.89 2.42 9.06
N ASP A 46 -2.72 1.65 9.78
CA ASP A 46 -3.61 0.62 9.23
C ASP A 46 -5.05 1.13 9.05
N ARG A 47 -5.22 2.45 9.02
CA ARG A 47 -6.52 3.12 8.91
C ARG A 47 -7.08 3.08 7.50
N ILE A 48 -8.41 3.03 7.41
CA ILE A 48 -9.12 3.00 6.11
C ILE A 48 -8.90 4.29 5.31
N GLU A 49 -8.62 5.40 6.01
CA GLU A 49 -8.26 6.69 5.42
C GLU A 49 -6.96 6.62 4.63
N ASN A 50 -6.01 5.76 5.02
CA ASN A 50 -4.70 5.63 4.40
C ASN A 50 -4.59 4.41 3.48
N ALA A 51 -5.34 3.32 3.73
CA ALA A 51 -5.40 2.17 2.84
C ALA A 51 -6.79 1.54 2.79
N ARG A 52 -7.36 1.43 1.58
CA ARG A 52 -8.68 0.83 1.36
C ARG A 52 -8.82 0.26 -0.04
N TYR A 53 -9.71 -0.69 -0.19
CA TYR A 53 -10.19 -1.09 -1.50
C TYR A 53 -11.37 -0.21 -1.92
N GLN A 54 -11.26 0.37 -3.11
CA GLN A 54 -12.29 1.23 -3.69
C GLN A 54 -12.28 1.07 -5.22
N GLY A 55 -13.44 0.77 -5.81
CA GLY A 55 -13.59 0.73 -7.27
C GLY A 55 -12.65 -0.27 -7.96
N GLN A 56 -12.52 -1.49 -7.41
CA GLN A 56 -11.64 -2.56 -7.93
C GLN A 56 -10.15 -2.20 -7.89
N ARG A 57 -9.76 -1.33 -6.97
CA ARG A 57 -8.38 -0.86 -6.81
C ARG A 57 -8.04 -0.77 -5.33
N LEU A 58 -6.78 -1.05 -5.01
CA LEU A 58 -6.19 -0.67 -3.74
C LEU A 58 -5.79 0.81 -3.81
N ILE A 59 -6.36 1.61 -2.92
CA ILE A 59 -6.01 3.01 -2.73
C ILE A 59 -5.10 3.11 -1.53
N ILE A 60 -3.88 3.61 -1.76
CA ILE A 60 -2.95 4.03 -0.71
C ILE A 60 -2.89 5.55 -0.78
N GLU A 61 -3.24 6.21 0.32
CA GLU A 61 -3.42 7.66 0.38
C GLU A 61 -2.55 8.25 1.48
N ALA A 62 -1.60 9.09 1.06
CA ALA A 62 -0.87 9.95 1.97
C ALA A 62 -1.72 11.19 2.29
N ARG A 63 -1.92 11.47 3.58
CA ARG A 63 -2.73 12.58 4.06
C ARG A 63 -1.88 13.51 4.90
N ARG A 64 -2.17 14.81 4.80
CA ARG A 64 -1.59 15.81 5.69
C ARG A 64 -2.47 15.92 6.93
N GLU A 65 -2.07 15.28 8.00
CA GLU A 65 -2.74 15.34 9.30
C GLU A 65 -1.71 15.22 10.42
N ASP A 66 -1.95 15.90 11.53
CA ASP A 66 -1.11 15.78 12.71
C ASP A 66 -1.47 14.50 13.46
N TYR A 67 -0.63 13.48 13.35
CA TYR A 67 -0.86 12.16 13.95
C TYR A 67 0.44 11.53 14.46
N GLY A 68 0.43 11.03 15.69
CA GLY A 68 1.58 10.33 16.28
C GLY A 68 2.87 11.15 16.33
N GLY A 69 2.77 12.49 16.39
CA GLY A 69 3.92 13.41 16.37
C GLY A 69 4.45 13.74 14.97
N GLN A 70 3.79 13.29 13.91
CA GLN A 70 4.12 13.60 12.51
C GLN A 70 3.00 14.43 11.86
N ARG A 71 3.34 15.14 10.77
CA ARG A 71 2.40 16.04 10.06
C ARG A 71 1.73 15.37 8.84
N PHE A 72 2.08 14.12 8.60
CA PHE A 72 1.57 13.33 7.50
C PHE A 72 1.30 11.90 7.96
N THR A 73 0.29 11.28 7.38
CA THR A 73 0.02 9.85 7.51
C THR A 73 0.01 9.19 6.14
N SER A 74 0.26 7.88 6.11
CA SER A 74 0.16 7.06 4.90
C SER A 74 -0.03 5.60 5.30
N ALA A 75 -0.01 4.68 4.35
CA ALA A 75 -0.02 3.25 4.62
C ALA A 75 1.15 2.55 3.94
N ARG A 76 1.74 1.60 4.66
CA ARG A 76 2.80 0.72 4.17
C ARG A 76 2.34 -0.72 4.32
N LEU A 77 2.18 -1.38 3.18
CA LEU A 77 1.64 -2.73 3.08
C LEU A 77 2.75 -3.73 2.73
N LYS A 78 2.70 -4.90 3.35
CA LYS A 78 3.61 -6.02 3.11
C LYS A 78 2.79 -7.27 2.80
N SER A 79 3.15 -8.03 1.77
CA SER A 79 2.50 -9.31 1.52
C SER A 79 2.84 -10.29 2.65
N LYS A 80 1.84 -11.00 3.16
CA LYS A 80 2.05 -12.09 4.15
C LYS A 80 2.79 -13.29 3.59
N HIS A 81 2.75 -13.41 2.27
CA HIS A 81 3.40 -14.47 1.53
C HIS A 81 4.72 -13.96 0.98
N ALA A 82 5.73 -14.83 1.04
CA ALA A 82 7.03 -14.62 0.44
C ALA A 82 7.25 -15.72 -0.60
N TRP A 83 7.83 -15.33 -1.74
CA TRP A 83 8.15 -16.25 -2.83
C TRP A 83 9.62 -16.11 -3.18
N THR A 84 10.23 -17.23 -3.56
CA THR A 84 11.58 -17.24 -4.15
C THR A 84 11.42 -17.55 -5.63
N TYR A 85 11.93 -16.65 -6.47
CA TYR A 85 11.72 -16.66 -7.93
C TYR A 85 10.27 -16.41 -8.35
N GLY A 86 10.07 -16.19 -9.66
CA GLY A 86 8.76 -15.94 -10.25
C GLY A 86 8.67 -14.58 -10.93
N ARG A 87 7.46 -14.26 -11.41
CA ARG A 87 7.16 -13.00 -12.08
C ARG A 87 6.13 -12.23 -11.25
N LEU A 88 6.50 -11.04 -10.80
CA LEU A 88 5.59 -10.11 -10.14
C LEU A 88 5.05 -9.11 -11.18
N GLN A 89 3.74 -8.96 -11.23
CA GLN A 89 3.09 -7.92 -12.05
C GLN A 89 2.19 -7.08 -11.16
N VAL A 90 2.38 -5.76 -11.22
CA VAL A 90 1.56 -4.78 -10.50
C VAL A 90 1.07 -3.76 -11.50
N CYS A 91 -0.25 -3.64 -11.64
CA CYS A 91 -0.88 -2.59 -12.43
C CYS A 91 -1.23 -1.45 -11.50
N CYS A 92 -0.48 -0.35 -11.56
CA CYS A 92 -0.74 0.84 -10.76
C CYS A 92 -0.92 2.06 -11.66
N GLU A 93 -1.79 2.97 -11.20
CA GLU A 93 -1.80 4.34 -11.71
C GLU A 93 -0.94 5.17 -10.76
N HIS A 94 0.02 5.91 -11.31
CA HIS A 94 0.92 6.73 -10.51
C HIS A 94 0.12 7.85 -9.82
N PHE A 95 0.52 8.17 -8.58
CA PHE A 95 -0.08 9.22 -7.77
C PHE A 95 -0.20 10.51 -8.59
N ARG A 96 -1.44 10.91 -8.89
CA ARG A 96 -1.71 12.26 -9.35
C ARG A 96 -1.94 13.09 -8.12
N SER A 97 -0.93 13.89 -7.79
CA SER A 97 -1.05 14.98 -6.83
C SER A 97 -2.29 15.82 -7.14
N CYS A 98 -3.37 15.61 -6.39
CA CYS A 98 -4.47 16.55 -6.30
C CYS A 98 -4.07 17.67 -5.33
N PHE A 99 -3.05 18.46 -5.70
CA PHE A 99 -2.73 19.75 -5.07
C PHE A 99 -3.58 20.87 -5.70
N ASN A 100 -4.83 20.56 -6.09
CA ASN A 100 -5.82 21.55 -6.47
C ASN A 100 -6.95 21.44 -5.46
N ASP A 101 -6.82 22.20 -4.37
CA ASP A 101 -7.86 23.05 -3.79
C ASP A 101 -7.34 23.61 -2.45
N ILE A 102 -7.46 24.93 -2.30
CA ILE A 102 -6.91 25.82 -1.25
C ILE A 102 -5.50 26.36 -1.60
N PHE A 103 -5.41 27.21 -2.64
CA PHE A 103 -5.35 28.67 -2.51
C PHE A 103 -5.88 29.32 -3.78
#